data_AF-A0A967WGW0-F1
#
_entry.id   AF-A0A967WGW0-F1
#
_cell.length_a   1.000
_cell.length_b   1.000
_cell.length_c   1.000
_cell.angle_alpha   90.00
_cell.angle_beta   90.00
_cell.angle_gamma   90.00
#
_symmetry.space_group_name_H-M   'P 1'
#
loop_
_entity.id
_entity.type
_entity.pdbx_description
1 polymer ?
#
loop_
_entity_poly.entity_id
_entity_poly.type
_entity_poly.pdbx_seq_one_letter_code
_entity_poly.pdbx_strand_id
1 'polypeptide(L)'
;RVNILGKYYRIEESPTLIEMDDACGKTLCHKALILVDPTQDFQQLQDTLLHEVVHAVYSEMGLTNEIKDELEETIVQRMSTGILQVLKANPGFTKLITRKPPDGE
;
A
#
# COMPACT_ATOMS: atom_id res chain seq x y z
N ARG A 1 5.17 10.85 -0.54
CA ARG A 1 6.10 9.87 0.09
C ARG A 1 5.44 9.27 1.31
N VAL A 2 5.64 7.97 1.57
CA VAL A 2 5.07 7.24 2.71
C VAL A 2 6.21 6.56 3.46
N ASN A 3 6.20 6.60 4.80
CA ASN A 3 7.15 5.85 5.63
C ASN A 3 6.58 4.46 5.89
N ILE A 4 7.32 3.43 5.48
CA ILE A 4 6.95 2.02 5.61
C ILE A 4 8.08 1.34 6.40
N LEU A 5 7.80 1.01 7.66
CA LEU A 5 8.74 0.35 8.58
C LEU A 5 10.13 1.01 8.65
N GLY A 6 10.19 2.34 8.56
CA GLY A 6 11.44 3.12 8.62
C GLY A 6 12.03 3.48 7.27
N LYS A 7 11.50 2.94 6.16
CA LYS A 7 11.94 3.24 4.79
C LYS A 7 10.93 4.13 4.07
N TYR A 8 11.42 5.16 3.39
CA TYR A 8 10.56 6.10 2.67
C TYR A 8 10.32 5.68 1.22
N TYR A 9 9.08 5.38 0.89
CA TYR A 9 8.63 5.12 -0.47
C TYR A 9 8.13 6.39 -1.15
N ARG A 10 8.53 6.61 -2.40
CA ARG A 10 7.92 7.62 -3.28
C ARG A 10 6.67 7.04 -3.95
N ILE A 11 5.70 7.89 -4.23
CA ILE A 11 4.52 7.54 -5.01
C ILE A 11 4.59 8.40 -6.26
N GLU A 12 4.57 7.77 -7.43
CA GLU A 12 4.66 8.43 -8.73
C GLU A 12 3.56 7.87 -9.64
N GLU A 13 2.99 8.73 -10.48
CA GLU A 13 2.03 8.31 -11.51
C GLU A 13 2.79 7.74 -12.71
N SER A 14 2.28 6.67 -13.31
CA SER A 14 2.92 6.01 -14.45
C SER A 14 1.89 5.56 -15.48
N PRO A 15 1.63 6.36 -16.54
CA PRO A 15 0.69 5.99 -17.60
C PRO A 15 1.01 4.68 -18.31
N THR A 16 2.28 4.27 -18.32
CA THR A 16 2.74 3.03 -18.96
C THR A 16 2.39 1.76 -18.18
N LEU A 17 1.82 1.85 -16.98
CA LEU A 17 1.43 0.67 -16.19
C LEU A 17 0.36 -0.16 -16.90
N ILE A 18 -0.62 0.50 -17.49
CA ILE A 18 -1.70 -0.11 -18.26
C ILE A 18 -1.14 -0.95 -19.41
N GLU A 19 -0.09 -0.44 -20.08
CA GLU A 19 0.52 -1.07 -21.25
C GLU A 19 1.37 -2.32 -20.91
N MET A 20 1.89 -2.40 -19.68
CA MET A 20 2.86 -3.44 -19.31
C MET A 20 2.23 -4.70 -18.74
N ASP A 21 1.09 -4.60 -18.05
CA ASP A 21 0.50 -5.73 -17.32
C ASP A 21 -0.99 -5.57 -16.99
N ASP A 22 -1.66 -4.58 -17.60
CA ASP A 22 -3.03 -4.17 -17.22
C ASP A 22 -3.19 -3.91 -15.70
N ALA A 23 -2.10 -3.50 -15.06
CA ALA A 23 -2.02 -3.31 -13.62
C ALA A 23 -2.36 -1.87 -13.25
N CYS A 24 -3.25 -1.69 -12.27
CA CYS A 24 -3.61 -0.38 -11.72
C CYS A 24 -2.50 0.22 -10.85
N GLY A 25 -1.59 -0.60 -10.33
CA GLY A 25 -0.50 -0.21 -9.45
C GLY A 25 0.69 -1.16 -9.54
N LYS A 26 1.84 -0.71 -9.04
CA LYS A 26 3.03 -1.56 -8.89
C LYS A 26 3.99 -1.08 -7.81
N THR A 27 4.40 -1.98 -6.94
CA THR A 27 5.43 -1.73 -5.94
C THR A 27 6.80 -2.23 -6.41
N LEU A 28 7.77 -1.31 -6.44
CA LEU A 28 9.17 -1.60 -6.75
C LEU A 28 10.01 -1.46 -5.47
N CYS A 29 9.99 -2.49 -4.62
CA CYS A 29 10.59 -2.48 -3.27
C CYS A 29 12.09 -2.11 -3.27
N HIS A 30 12.84 -2.58 -4.27
CA HIS A 30 14.26 -2.30 -4.46
C HIS A 30 14.55 -0.82 -4.79
N LYS A 31 13.55 -0.07 -5.32
CA LYS A 31 13.65 1.36 -5.63
C LYS A 31 12.95 2.25 -4.60
N ALA A 32 12.30 1.67 -3.60
CA ALA A 32 11.41 2.38 -2.68
C ALA A 32 10.40 3.26 -3.45
N LEU A 33 9.73 2.68 -4.44
CA LEU A 33 8.86 3.38 -5.37
C LEU A 33 7.55 2.61 -5.54
N ILE A 34 6.43 3.31 -5.40
CA ILE A 34 5.08 2.86 -5.73
C ILE A 34 4.64 3.63 -6.98
N LEU A 35 4.25 2.89 -8.01
CA LEU A 35 3.67 3.43 -9.22
C LEU A 35 2.15 3.22 -9.19
N VAL A 36 1.39 4.21 -9.64
CA VAL A 36 -0.07 4.11 -9.79
C VAL A 36 -0.51 4.61 -11.16
N ASP A 37 -1.55 3.99 -11.69
CA ASP A 37 -2.21 4.48 -12.90
C ASP A 37 -2.98 5.78 -12.58
N PRO A 38 -2.68 6.92 -13.25
CA PRO A 38 -3.38 8.18 -13.05
C PRO A 38 -4.81 8.21 -13.59
N THR A 39 -5.24 7.21 -14.37
CA THR A 39 -6.60 7.18 -14.97
C THR A 39 -7.68 6.61 -14.04
N GLN A 40 -7.27 6.02 -12.92
CA GLN A 40 -8.18 5.47 -11.92
C GLN A 40 -9.08 6.53 -11.30
N ASP A 41 -10.32 6.13 -11.00
CA ASP A 41 -11.19 6.96 -10.19
C ASP A 41 -10.67 7.06 -8.74
N PHE A 42 -11.19 8.02 -7.98
CA PHE A 42 -10.69 8.28 -6.63
C PHE A 42 -10.83 7.07 -5.68
N GLN A 43 -11.87 6.25 -5.85
CA GLN A 43 -12.10 5.10 -4.99
C GLN A 43 -11.15 3.95 -5.34
N GLN A 44 -10.95 3.70 -6.64
CA GLN A 44 -9.97 2.74 -7.16
C GLN A 44 -8.57 3.12 -6.71
N LEU A 45 -8.17 4.38 -6.90
CA LEU A 45 -6.86 4.88 -6.49
C LEU A 45 -6.59 4.65 -5.00
N GLN A 46 -7.59 4.84 -4.13
CA GLN A 46 -7.43 4.57 -2.70
C GLN A 46 -7.19 3.09 -2.37
N ASP A 47 -7.87 2.19 -3.08
CA ASP A 47 -7.71 0.74 -2.91
C ASP A 47 -6.34 0.30 -3.41
N THR A 48 -5.99 0.68 -4.63
CA THR A 48 -4.70 0.40 -5.25
C THR A 48 -3.54 0.97 -4.43
N LEU A 49 -3.63 2.21 -3.94
CA LEU A 49 -2.57 2.76 -3.09
C LEU A 49 -2.37 1.96 -1.81
N LEU A 50 -3.44 1.52 -1.16
CA LEU A 50 -3.30 0.70 0.04
C LEU A 50 -2.78 -0.70 -0.30
N HIS A 51 -3.22 -1.29 -1.41
CA HIS A 51 -2.71 -2.55 -1.93
C HIS A 51 -1.18 -2.49 -2.10
N GLU A 52 -0.67 -1.49 -2.81
CA GLU A 52 0.77 -1.32 -3.01
C GLU A 52 1.52 -1.03 -1.70
N VAL A 53 0.93 -0.27 -0.78
CA VAL A 53 1.52 -0.07 0.55
C VAL A 53 1.62 -1.39 1.32
N VAL A 54 0.64 -2.28 1.19
CA VAL A 54 0.67 -3.59 1.85
C VAL A 54 1.75 -4.50 1.24
N HIS A 55 1.96 -4.51 -0.09
CA HIS A 55 3.14 -5.17 -0.69
C HIS A 55 4.45 -4.64 -0.14
N ALA A 56 4.58 -3.31 -0.03
CA ALA A 56 5.78 -2.71 0.53
C ALA A 56 5.97 -3.10 2.00
N VAL A 57 4.93 -3.07 2.84
CA VAL A 57 4.99 -3.56 4.23
C VAL A 57 5.44 -5.02 4.26
N TYR A 58 4.82 -5.86 3.44
CA TYR A 58 5.13 -7.28 3.35
C TYR A 58 6.61 -7.53 3.00
N SER A 59 7.14 -6.77 2.05
CA SER A 59 8.55 -6.82 1.67
C SER A 59 9.50 -6.32 2.76
N GLU A 60 9.19 -5.19 3.41
CA GLU A 60 10.00 -4.65 4.51
C GLU A 60 9.94 -5.53 5.79
N MET A 61 8.92 -6.37 5.94
CA MET A 61 8.87 -7.41 6.97
C MET A 61 9.75 -8.64 6.65
N GLY A 62 10.34 -8.71 5.45
CA GLY A 62 11.19 -9.82 5.03
C GLY A 62 10.42 -11.05 4.54
N LEU A 63 9.10 -10.92 4.33
CA LEU A 63 8.22 -12.07 4.06
C LEU A 63 8.16 -12.48 2.57
N THR A 64 8.79 -11.73 1.66
CA THR A 64 8.76 -11.96 0.20
C THR A 64 9.25 -13.36 -0.22
N ASN A 65 10.12 -14.00 0.58
CA ASN A 65 10.62 -15.34 0.26
C ASN A 65 9.92 -16.45 1.06
N GLU A 66 9.01 -16.11 1.97
CA GLU A 66 8.35 -17.07 2.86
C GLU A 66 7.00 -17.56 2.30
N ILE A 67 6.39 -16.80 1.40
CA ILE A 67 5.09 -17.10 0.80
C ILE A 67 5.23 -17.12 -0.73
N LYS A 68 4.48 -17.99 -1.38
CA LYS A 68 4.42 -18.05 -2.84
C LYS A 68 3.71 -16.81 -3.39
N ASP A 69 4.20 -16.27 -4.50
CA ASP A 69 3.70 -15.04 -5.14
C ASP A 69 2.15 -15.00 -5.28
N GLU A 70 1.52 -16.07 -5.74
CA GLU A 70 0.05 -16.13 -5.89
C GLU A 70 -0.71 -16.01 -4.55
N LEU A 71 -0.14 -16.58 -3.48
CA LEU A 71 -0.72 -16.49 -2.15
C LEU A 71 -0.44 -15.13 -1.51
N GLU A 72 0.72 -14.53 -1.76
CA GLU A 72 1.02 -13.15 -1.35
C GLU A 72 -0.02 -12.21 -1.94
N GLU A 73 -0.20 -12.22 -3.26
CA GLU A 73 -1.17 -11.38 -3.97
C GLU A 73 -2.58 -11.51 -3.39
N THR A 74 -3.02 -12.76 -3.14
CA THR A 74 -4.33 -13.03 -2.54
C THR A 74 -4.46 -12.44 -1.13
N ILE A 75 -3.42 -12.54 -0.31
CA ILE A 75 -3.40 -11.99 1.04
C ILE A 75 -3.41 -10.46 0.96
N VAL A 76 -2.54 -9.87 0.15
CA VAL A 76 -2.41 -8.43 -0.03
C VAL A 76 -3.74 -7.83 -0.48
N GLN A 77 -4.37 -8.38 -1.51
CA GLN A 77 -5.66 -7.90 -2.02
C GLN A 77 -6.76 -7.93 -0.94
N ARG A 78 -6.86 -9.04 -0.19
CA ARG A 78 -7.90 -9.19 0.84
C ARG A 78 -7.66 -8.27 2.03
N MET A 79 -6.40 -8.17 2.46
CA MET A 79 -6.01 -7.34 3.61
C MET A 79 -6.13 -5.85 3.28
N SER A 80 -5.68 -5.41 2.11
CA SER A 80 -5.80 -4.01 1.68
C SER A 80 -7.27 -3.60 1.64
N THR A 81 -8.13 -4.36 0.95
CA THR A 81 -9.58 -4.07 0.88
C THR A 81 -10.20 -3.99 2.28
N GLY A 82 -9.93 -4.98 3.15
CA GLY A 82 -10.49 -5.04 4.50
C GLY A 82 -10.00 -3.89 5.39
N ILE A 83 -8.71 -3.60 5.38
CA ILE A 83 -8.11 -2.50 6.16
C ILE A 83 -8.69 -1.16 5.69
N LEU A 84 -8.77 -0.92 4.37
CA LEU A 84 -9.31 0.34 3.83
C LEU A 84 -10.74 0.57 4.32
N GLN A 85 -11.58 -0.46 4.28
CA GLN A 85 -12.97 -0.37 4.75
C GLN A 85 -13.04 -0.05 6.24
N VAL A 86 -12.24 -0.72 7.08
CA VAL A 86 -12.19 -0.43 8.52
C VAL A 86 -11.79 1.03 8.77
N LEU A 87 -10.74 1.51 8.10
CA LEU A 87 -10.23 2.87 8.28
C LEU A 87 -11.25 3.93 7.81
N LYS A 88 -11.94 3.69 6.68
CA LYS A 88 -12.99 4.57 6.15
C LYS A 88 -14.24 4.59 7.03
N ALA A 89 -14.70 3.44 7.49
CA ALA A 89 -15.92 3.31 8.28
C ALA A 89 -15.76 3.82 9.73
N ASN A 90 -14.53 3.87 10.24
CA ASN A 90 -14.25 4.17 11.65
C ASN A 90 -13.24 5.31 11.82
N PRO A 91 -13.54 6.56 11.41
CA PRO A 91 -12.59 7.67 11.48
C PRO A 91 -12.11 7.99 12.91
N GLY A 92 -12.96 7.76 13.92
CA GLY A 92 -12.58 7.91 15.34
C GLY A 92 -11.51 6.91 15.77
N PHE A 93 -11.62 5.66 15.33
CA PHE A 93 -10.61 4.62 15.56
C PHE A 93 -9.30 4.99 14.87
N THR A 94 -9.35 5.35 13.58
CA THR A 94 -8.18 5.78 12.80
C THR A 94 -7.44 6.94 13.47
N LYS A 95 -8.17 7.96 13.93
CA LYS A 95 -7.59 9.11 14.65
C LYS A 95 -6.92 8.69 15.96
N LEU A 96 -7.50 7.73 16.67
CA LEU A 96 -6.94 7.23 17.93
C LEU A 96 -5.63 6.49 17.71
N ILE A 97 -5.58 5.54 16.77
CA ILE A 97 -4.39 4.68 16.55
C ILE A 97 -3.23 5.40 15.85
N THR A 98 -3.48 6.55 15.21
CA THR A 98 -2.45 7.36 14.54
C THR A 98 -1.95 8.52 15.41
N ARG A 99 -2.51 8.70 16.60
CA ARG A 99 -2.09 9.76 17.54
C ARG A 99 -0.67 9.47 18.02
N LYS A 100 0.22 10.45 17.88
CA LYS A 100 1.55 10.39 18.51
C LYS A 100 1.40 10.50 20.04
N PRO A 101 2.19 9.74 20.81
CA PRO A 101 2.29 10.00 22.25
C PRO A 101 2.70 11.47 22.45
N PRO A 102 2.21 12.13 23.52
CA PRO A 102 2.71 13.46 23.86
C PRO A 102 4.23 13.38 24.05
N ASP A 103 4.97 14.36 23.52
CA ASP A 103 6.41 14.40 23.65
C ASP A 103 6.79 14.43 25.15
N GLY A 104 7.33 13.32 25.69
CA GLY A 104 7.90 13.27 27.05
C GLY A 104 7.42 12.18 28.03
N GLU A 105 7.17 10.95 27.57
CA GLU A 105 7.17 9.76 28.45
C GLU A 105 8.30 8.79 28.07
#